data_AF-A0A7J9A099-F1
#
_entry.id   AF-A0A7J9A099-F1
#
_cell.length_a   1.000
_cell.length_b   1.000
_cell.length_c   1.000
_cell.angle_alpha   90.00
_cell.angle_beta   90.00
_cell.angle_gamma   90.00
#
_symmetry.space_group_name_H-M   'P 1'
#
loop_
_entity.id
_entity.type
_entity.pdbx_description
1 polymer ?
#
loop_
_entity_poly.entity_id
_entity_poly.type
_entity_poly.pdbx_seq_one_letter_code
_entity_poly.pdbx_strand_id
1 'polypeptide(L)'
;AEFCGNVELCRLTEQVVFSDPYKVSEYNRWTSPYLDRDAETVREDNLLKIEVAELKSKFCERAQALIHGDLHTSSVMVTPDSTQVIDPEFAFYGPMGYDIGAFIGNLILAFFAQDGHAGQGNDRKSYKEWILKTIEDTWNLFHQKFTALWDEHKNGSGEAYLPAIYNNTELQKLIQEKYMKELFHDTLGFGAAKMIRRIVGVAHVEDFESIKEANIRADCEQRALELGKTLLKRRREFVSISEVISAMKHVQS
;
A
#
# COMPACT_ATOMS: atom_id res chain seq x y z
N ALA A 1 -6.17 -10.20 -24.60
CA ALA A 1 -7.46 -9.63 -24.14
C ALA A 1 -8.05 -10.37 -22.94
N GLU A 2 -7.51 -11.52 -22.52
CA GLU A 2 -8.05 -12.36 -21.43
C GLU A 2 -8.26 -11.59 -20.11
N PHE A 3 -7.29 -10.76 -19.70
CA PHE A 3 -7.39 -9.95 -18.47
C PHE A 3 -8.23 -8.68 -18.59
N CYS A 4 -8.68 -8.29 -19.79
CA CYS A 4 -9.70 -7.23 -19.92
C CYS A 4 -11.08 -7.73 -19.46
N GLY A 5 -11.27 -9.05 -19.34
CA GLY A 5 -12.52 -9.67 -18.89
C GLY A 5 -12.80 -9.52 -17.39
N ASN A 6 -11.80 -9.13 -16.58
CA ASN A 6 -11.95 -8.99 -15.12
C ASN A 6 -12.53 -7.62 -14.70
N VAL A 7 -13.31 -7.00 -15.58
CA VAL A 7 -13.78 -5.61 -15.46
C VAL A 7 -14.62 -5.38 -14.21
N GLU A 8 -15.44 -6.35 -13.79
CA GLU A 8 -16.32 -6.17 -12.63
C GLU A 8 -15.53 -6.08 -11.31
N LEU A 9 -14.48 -6.90 -11.16
CA LEU A 9 -13.61 -6.84 -9.98
C LEU A 9 -12.73 -5.57 -9.99
N CYS A 10 -12.28 -5.12 -11.17
CA CYS A 10 -11.65 -3.81 -11.32
C CYS A 10 -12.63 -2.68 -10.91
N ARG A 11 -13.87 -2.72 -11.38
CA ARG A 11 -14.89 -1.70 -11.09
C ARG A 11 -15.27 -1.64 -9.61
N LEU A 12 -15.31 -2.80 -8.94
CA LEU A 12 -15.46 -2.87 -7.49
C LEU A 12 -14.31 -2.14 -6.79
N THR A 13 -13.07 -2.42 -7.19
CA THR A 13 -11.88 -1.76 -6.66
C THR A 13 -11.88 -0.25 -6.92
N GLU A 14 -12.21 0.18 -8.14
CA GLU A 14 -12.37 1.59 -8.53
C GLU A 14 -13.34 2.34 -7.62
N GLN A 15 -14.42 1.68 -7.22
CA GLN A 15 -15.38 2.22 -6.28
C GLN A 15 -14.81 2.26 -4.84
N VAL A 16 -14.48 1.10 -4.28
CA VAL A 16 -14.26 0.98 -2.82
C VAL A 16 -12.88 1.46 -2.36
N VAL A 17 -11.88 1.48 -3.25
CA VAL A 17 -10.53 1.99 -2.92
C VAL A 17 -10.41 3.46 -3.31
N PHE A 18 -10.88 3.83 -4.49
CA PHE A 18 -10.53 5.12 -5.10
C PHE A 18 -11.68 6.14 -5.13
N SER A 19 -12.88 5.79 -4.71
CA SER A 19 -14.04 6.69 -4.80
C SER A 19 -14.76 6.87 -3.47
N ASP A 20 -15.24 5.78 -2.87
CA ASP A 20 -16.14 5.84 -1.72
C ASP A 20 -15.56 6.55 -0.49
N PRO A 21 -14.30 6.31 -0.05
CA PRO A 21 -13.72 7.02 1.10
C PRO A 21 -13.70 8.55 0.98
N TYR A 22 -13.78 9.09 -0.24
CA TYR A 22 -13.58 10.50 -0.56
C TYR A 22 -14.90 11.25 -0.86
N LYS A 23 -16.05 10.60 -0.60
CA LYS A 23 -17.39 11.18 -0.73
C LYS A 23 -18.31 10.68 0.39
N VAL A 24 -19.50 11.25 0.48
CA VAL A 24 -20.58 10.62 1.24
C VAL A 24 -21.01 9.35 0.49
N SER A 25 -21.03 8.22 1.19
CA SER A 25 -21.42 6.92 0.65
C SER A 25 -22.17 6.15 1.72
N GLU A 26 -23.28 5.51 1.35
CA GLU A 26 -24.06 4.64 2.26
C GLU A 26 -23.27 3.39 2.71
N TYR A 27 -22.26 3.00 1.93
CA TYR A 27 -21.40 1.85 2.21
C TYR A 27 -20.28 2.15 3.21
N ASN A 28 -19.92 3.43 3.38
CA ASN A 28 -18.83 3.79 4.28
C ASN A 28 -19.24 3.60 5.73
N ARG A 29 -18.33 3.05 6.52
CA ARG A 29 -18.45 2.95 7.97
C ARG A 29 -17.10 3.17 8.62
N TRP A 30 -17.11 3.60 9.87
CA TRP A 30 -15.94 3.83 10.71
C TRP A 30 -16.31 3.68 12.18
N THR A 31 -15.34 3.69 13.08
CA THR A 31 -15.58 3.65 14.54
C THR A 31 -16.20 4.97 15.02
N SER A 32 -17.53 5.08 14.92
CA SER A 32 -18.32 6.26 15.30
C SER A 32 -18.66 6.23 16.81
N PRO A 33 -18.75 7.39 17.50
CA PRO A 33 -18.56 8.76 16.98
C PRO A 33 -17.09 9.21 16.88
N TYR A 34 -16.16 8.36 17.32
CA TYR A 34 -14.76 8.74 17.53
C TYR A 34 -14.05 9.24 16.27
N LEU A 35 -14.34 8.65 15.10
CA LEU A 35 -13.74 9.01 13.81
C LEU A 35 -14.62 9.85 12.88
N ASP A 36 -15.74 10.40 13.37
CA ASP A 36 -16.68 11.16 12.52
C ASP A 36 -15.99 12.36 11.85
N ARG A 37 -15.17 13.10 12.61
CA ARG A 37 -14.42 14.26 12.10
C ARG A 37 -13.28 13.85 11.17
N ASP A 38 -12.65 12.71 11.42
CA ASP A 38 -11.57 12.18 10.58
C ASP A 38 -12.12 11.76 9.22
N ALA A 39 -13.24 11.03 9.19
CA ALA A 39 -13.95 10.66 7.96
C ALA A 39 -14.44 11.90 7.19
N GLU A 40 -14.85 12.96 7.89
CA GLU A 40 -15.16 14.26 7.28
C GLU A 40 -13.95 14.92 6.65
N THR A 41 -12.84 14.97 7.36
CA THR A 41 -11.60 15.56 6.87
C THR A 41 -11.11 14.84 5.61
N VAL A 42 -11.23 13.51 5.52
CA VAL A 42 -10.85 12.74 4.32
C VAL A 42 -11.67 13.16 3.10
N ARG A 43 -13.01 13.27 3.23
CA ARG A 43 -13.89 13.65 2.12
C ARG A 43 -13.91 15.16 1.83
N GLU A 44 -13.31 16.00 2.68
CA GLU A 44 -13.18 17.45 2.47
C GLU A 44 -11.79 17.89 1.99
N ASP A 45 -10.77 17.03 2.14
CA ASP A 45 -9.38 17.34 1.75
C ASP A 45 -9.20 17.31 0.21
N ASN A 46 -9.13 18.50 -0.39
CA ASN A 46 -8.93 18.67 -1.83
C ASN A 46 -7.60 18.10 -2.34
N LEU A 47 -6.52 18.20 -1.56
CA LEU A 47 -5.21 17.68 -1.97
C LEU A 47 -5.25 16.15 -1.98
N LEU A 48 -5.89 15.55 -0.98
CA LEU A 48 -6.09 14.10 -0.92
C LEU A 48 -6.88 13.57 -2.12
N LYS A 49 -7.94 14.31 -2.53
CA LYS A 49 -8.75 13.99 -3.71
C LYS A 49 -7.99 14.06 -5.03
N ILE A 50 -7.12 15.05 -5.19
CA ILE A 50 -6.26 15.17 -6.38
C ILE A 50 -5.34 13.96 -6.47
N GLU A 51 -4.67 13.61 -5.37
CA GLU A 51 -3.72 12.50 -5.36
C GLU A 51 -4.37 11.14 -5.59
N VAL A 52 -5.56 10.88 -5.02
CA VAL A 52 -6.27 9.62 -5.30
C VAL A 52 -6.82 9.57 -6.72
N ALA A 53 -7.19 10.72 -7.33
CA ALA A 53 -7.62 10.76 -8.72
C ALA A 53 -6.49 10.37 -9.68
N GLU A 54 -5.26 10.83 -9.44
CA GLU A 54 -4.09 10.42 -10.21
C GLU A 54 -3.82 8.91 -10.10
N LEU A 55 -3.91 8.36 -8.88
CA LEU A 55 -3.74 6.92 -8.65
C LEU A 55 -4.87 6.11 -9.29
N LYS A 56 -6.11 6.61 -9.26
CA LYS A 56 -7.26 5.97 -9.92
C LYS A 56 -7.08 5.91 -11.43
N SER A 57 -6.69 7.03 -12.06
CA SER A 57 -6.38 7.06 -13.49
C SER A 57 -5.26 6.07 -13.82
N LYS A 58 -4.17 6.06 -13.04
CA LYS A 58 -3.09 5.08 -13.20
C LYS A 58 -3.58 3.63 -13.05
N PHE A 59 -4.48 3.34 -12.11
CA PHE A 59 -5.06 2.01 -11.93
C PHE A 59 -5.91 1.58 -13.14
N CYS A 60 -6.75 2.47 -13.66
CA CYS A 60 -7.63 2.18 -14.80
C CYS A 60 -6.89 2.11 -16.14
N GLU A 61 -5.79 2.85 -16.31
CA GLU A 61 -5.19 3.11 -17.63
C GLU A 61 -3.80 2.47 -17.81
N ARG A 62 -3.03 2.27 -16.74
CA ARG A 62 -1.62 1.83 -16.85
C ARG A 62 -1.48 0.32 -16.74
N ALA A 63 -1.46 -0.35 -17.89
CA ALA A 63 -1.08 -1.76 -18.01
C ALA A 63 0.44 -1.97 -17.83
N GLN A 64 0.94 -2.01 -16.58
CA GLN A 64 2.38 -2.09 -16.27
C GLN A 64 2.86 -3.53 -16.07
N ALA A 65 2.09 -4.36 -15.37
CA ALA A 65 2.38 -5.78 -15.11
C ALA A 65 1.08 -6.54 -14.86
N LEU A 66 1.12 -7.88 -14.95
CA LEU A 66 0.06 -8.71 -14.39
C LEU A 66 0.18 -8.67 -12.86
N ILE A 67 -0.68 -7.87 -12.23
CA ILE A 67 -0.74 -7.73 -10.77
C ILE A 67 -1.76 -8.72 -10.20
N HIS A 68 -1.60 -9.07 -8.92
CA HIS A 68 -2.54 -9.86 -8.14
C HIS A 68 -3.85 -9.11 -7.89
N GLY A 69 -3.78 -7.79 -7.65
CA GLY A 69 -4.97 -6.95 -7.54
C GLY A 69 -5.66 -6.93 -6.16
N ASP A 70 -5.26 -7.78 -5.22
CA ASP A 70 -5.67 -7.66 -3.80
C ASP A 70 -4.66 -8.29 -2.83
N LEU A 71 -3.38 -7.99 -3.01
CA LEU A 71 -2.27 -8.55 -2.23
C LEU A 71 -2.17 -7.91 -0.82
N HIS A 72 -3.17 -8.11 0.03
CA HIS A 72 -3.10 -7.76 1.45
C HIS A 72 -2.62 -8.94 2.31
N THR A 73 -2.44 -8.73 3.62
CA THR A 73 -1.89 -9.74 4.54
C THR A 73 -2.72 -11.02 4.60
N SER A 74 -4.05 -10.96 4.49
CA SER A 74 -4.90 -12.17 4.43
C SER A 74 -4.81 -12.95 3.12
N SER A 75 -4.20 -12.39 2.07
CA SER A 75 -3.91 -13.07 0.80
C SER A 75 -2.54 -13.76 0.83
N VAL A 76 -1.92 -13.84 2.01
CA VAL A 76 -0.65 -14.52 2.25
C VAL A 76 -0.81 -15.49 3.41
N MET A 77 -0.66 -16.79 3.12
CA MET A 77 -0.63 -17.83 4.14
C MET A 77 0.81 -18.13 4.54
N VAL A 78 1.07 -18.25 5.85
CA VAL A 78 2.42 -18.43 6.38
C VAL A 78 2.53 -19.56 7.38
N THR A 79 3.70 -20.19 7.37
CA THR A 79 4.28 -20.99 8.45
C THR A 79 5.67 -20.41 8.75
N PRO A 80 6.42 -20.89 9.76
CA PRO A 80 7.78 -20.37 10.01
C PRO A 80 8.75 -20.45 8.83
N ASP A 81 8.53 -21.38 7.89
CA ASP A 81 9.42 -21.68 6.77
C ASP A 81 8.73 -21.71 5.38
N SER A 82 7.45 -21.32 5.30
CA SER A 82 6.69 -21.24 4.05
C SER A 82 5.85 -19.98 3.97
N THR A 83 5.86 -19.34 2.80
CA THR A 83 5.04 -18.17 2.46
C THR A 83 4.35 -18.42 1.13
N GLN A 84 3.02 -18.48 1.14
CA GLN A 84 2.20 -18.78 -0.04
C GLN A 84 1.23 -17.63 -0.30
N VAL A 85 1.30 -17.05 -1.50
CA VAL A 85 0.33 -16.04 -1.95
C VAL A 85 -0.86 -16.78 -2.58
N ILE A 86 -2.07 -16.39 -2.17
CA ILE A 86 -3.33 -17.00 -2.59
C ILE A 86 -4.31 -15.94 -3.08
N ASP A 87 -5.39 -16.37 -3.73
CA ASP A 87 -6.53 -15.52 -4.09
C ASP A 87 -6.27 -14.38 -5.10
N PRO A 88 -5.60 -14.64 -6.25
CA PRO A 88 -5.37 -13.63 -7.28
C PRO A 88 -6.63 -13.38 -8.14
N GLU A 89 -7.84 -13.44 -7.58
CA GLU A 89 -9.08 -13.29 -8.35
C GLU A 89 -9.22 -11.89 -8.97
N PHE A 90 -8.63 -10.87 -8.33
CA PHE A 90 -8.56 -9.48 -8.83
C PHE A 90 -7.46 -9.25 -9.89
N ALA A 91 -6.79 -10.30 -10.38
CA ALA A 91 -5.65 -10.12 -11.25
C ALA A 91 -6.02 -9.47 -12.59
N PHE A 92 -5.22 -8.49 -12.99
CA PHE A 92 -5.30 -7.82 -14.29
C PHE A 92 -3.98 -7.12 -14.64
N TYR A 93 -3.86 -6.57 -15.85
CA TYR A 93 -2.71 -5.75 -16.21
C TYR A 93 -2.86 -4.33 -15.63
N GLY A 94 -2.18 -4.08 -14.51
CA GLY A 94 -2.28 -2.82 -13.75
C GLY A 94 -0.92 -2.31 -13.29
N PRO A 95 -0.89 -1.24 -12.48
CA PRO A 95 0.34 -0.64 -11.97
C PRO A 95 0.98 -1.50 -10.88
N MET A 96 2.27 -1.81 -11.02
CA MET A 96 3.02 -2.69 -10.08
C MET A 96 2.96 -2.20 -8.63
N GLY A 97 3.00 -0.88 -8.43
CA GLY A 97 2.94 -0.27 -7.10
C GLY A 97 1.64 -0.59 -6.35
N TYR A 98 0.59 -1.06 -7.04
CA TYR A 98 -0.67 -1.43 -6.40
C TYR A 98 -0.53 -2.66 -5.48
N ASP A 99 0.14 -3.71 -5.95
CA ASP A 99 0.36 -4.92 -5.15
C ASP A 99 1.36 -4.67 -4.02
N ILE A 100 2.49 -4.05 -4.33
CA ILE A 100 3.53 -3.73 -3.35
C ILE A 100 2.94 -2.81 -2.27
N GLY A 101 2.16 -1.81 -2.69
CA GLY A 101 1.47 -0.89 -1.81
C GLY A 101 0.39 -1.58 -0.96
N ALA A 102 -0.39 -2.49 -1.54
CA ALA A 102 -1.37 -3.26 -0.77
C ALA A 102 -0.69 -4.06 0.34
N PHE A 103 0.43 -4.74 0.05
CA PHE A 103 1.13 -5.54 1.04
C PHE A 103 1.76 -4.67 2.13
N ILE A 104 2.59 -3.68 1.75
CA ILE A 104 3.24 -2.77 2.71
C ILE A 104 2.21 -1.98 3.52
N GLY A 105 1.15 -1.49 2.88
CA GLY A 105 0.08 -0.75 3.54
C GLY A 105 -0.61 -1.58 4.62
N ASN A 106 -0.85 -2.87 4.39
CA ASN A 106 -1.45 -3.73 5.43
C ASN A 106 -0.47 -4.08 6.55
N LEU A 107 0.84 -4.20 6.28
CA LEU A 107 1.84 -4.29 7.36
C LEU A 107 1.87 -3.02 8.22
N ILE A 108 1.69 -1.85 7.61
CA ILE A 108 1.56 -0.58 8.34
C ILE A 108 0.28 -0.57 9.20
N LEU A 109 -0.86 -1.03 8.69
CA LEU A 109 -2.09 -1.17 9.50
C LEU A 109 -1.85 -2.11 10.69
N ALA A 110 -1.21 -3.26 10.47
CA ALA A 110 -0.85 -4.20 11.51
C ALA A 110 0.05 -3.57 12.59
N PHE A 111 1.00 -2.70 12.20
CA PHE A 111 1.84 -1.95 13.13
C PHE A 111 1.02 -1.03 14.04
N PHE A 112 0.09 -0.24 13.47
CA PHE A 112 -0.73 0.70 14.25
C PHE A 112 -1.77 -0.01 15.13
N ALA A 113 -2.25 -1.18 14.72
CA ALA A 113 -3.16 -1.99 15.51
C ALA A 113 -2.51 -2.60 16.78
N GLN A 114 -1.18 -2.75 16.80
CA GLN A 114 -0.51 -3.47 17.91
C GLN A 114 -0.79 -2.88 19.30
N ASP A 115 -0.94 -1.56 19.42
CA ASP A 115 -1.16 -0.94 20.73
C ASP A 115 -2.53 -1.33 21.32
N GLY A 116 -3.55 -1.53 20.47
CA GLY A 116 -4.85 -2.05 20.89
C GLY A 116 -4.87 -3.53 21.23
N HIS A 117 -3.82 -4.28 20.85
CA HIS A 117 -3.60 -5.68 21.18
C HIS A 117 -2.60 -5.92 22.32
N ALA A 118 -2.11 -4.84 22.93
CA ALA A 118 -1.22 -4.92 24.08
C ALA A 118 -1.99 -5.34 25.35
N GLY A 119 -1.37 -6.18 26.17
CA GLY A 119 -1.95 -6.67 27.42
C GLY A 119 -0.89 -6.96 28.47
N GLN A 120 -1.31 -7.36 29.68
CA GLN A 120 -0.41 -7.52 30.84
C GLN A 120 0.75 -8.52 30.63
N GLY A 121 0.65 -9.43 29.65
CA GLY A 121 1.72 -10.39 29.31
C GLY A 121 2.54 -10.07 28.06
N ASN A 122 2.13 -9.08 27.26
CA ASN A 122 2.82 -8.70 26.02
C ASN A 122 2.46 -7.27 25.63
N ASP A 123 3.41 -6.35 25.73
CA ASP A 123 3.24 -4.93 25.39
C ASP A 123 3.38 -4.63 23.89
N ARG A 124 3.60 -5.69 23.08
CA ARG A 124 3.77 -5.67 21.61
C ARG A 124 4.95 -4.84 21.09
N LYS A 125 5.79 -4.22 21.94
CA LYS A 125 6.86 -3.33 21.46
C LYS A 125 7.89 -4.05 20.60
N SER A 126 8.36 -5.22 21.03
CA SER A 126 9.30 -6.02 20.23
C SER A 126 8.67 -6.49 18.91
N TYR A 127 7.36 -6.76 18.91
CA TYR A 127 6.65 -7.17 17.69
C TYR A 127 6.45 -5.99 16.72
N LYS A 128 6.20 -4.78 17.23
CA LYS A 128 6.19 -3.55 16.42
C LYS A 128 7.53 -3.32 15.73
N GLU A 129 8.65 -3.45 16.44
CA GLU A 129 9.98 -3.34 15.81
C GLU A 129 10.22 -4.42 14.76
N TRP A 130 9.72 -5.64 14.98
CA TRP A 130 9.77 -6.70 13.96
C TRP A 130 8.93 -6.36 12.71
N ILE A 131 7.73 -5.79 12.86
CA ILE A 131 6.91 -5.33 11.73
C ILE A 131 7.66 -4.24 10.94
N LEU A 132 8.25 -3.25 11.64
CA LEU A 132 9.02 -2.19 10.99
C LEU A 132 10.21 -2.76 10.20
N LYS A 133 10.93 -3.71 10.79
CA LYS A 133 12.04 -4.38 10.11
C LYS A 133 11.55 -5.16 8.88
N THR A 134 10.41 -5.83 9.00
CA THR A 134 9.81 -6.58 7.88
C THR A 134 9.40 -5.65 6.74
N ILE A 135 8.85 -4.47 7.03
CA ILE A 135 8.54 -3.45 6.02
C ILE A 135 9.82 -2.96 5.31
N GLU A 136 10.87 -2.65 6.08
CA GLU A 136 12.16 -2.22 5.55
C GLU A 136 12.76 -3.27 4.61
N ASP A 137 12.85 -4.51 5.09
CA ASP A 137 13.45 -5.62 4.36
C ASP A 137 12.64 -5.97 3.12
N THR A 138 11.31 -5.94 3.20
CA THR A 138 10.43 -6.21 2.04
C THR A 138 10.75 -5.26 0.90
N TRP A 139 10.80 -3.94 1.15
CA TRP A 139 11.10 -2.96 0.10
C TRP A 139 12.54 -3.08 -0.41
N ASN A 140 13.52 -3.16 0.49
CA ASN A 140 14.93 -3.18 0.11
C ASN A 140 15.31 -4.46 -0.65
N LEU A 141 14.81 -5.62 -0.22
CA LEU A 141 15.02 -6.88 -0.92
C LEU A 141 14.24 -6.93 -2.24
N PHE A 142 13.02 -6.37 -2.30
CA PHE A 142 12.30 -6.22 -3.55
C PHE A 142 13.10 -5.39 -4.56
N HIS A 143 13.59 -4.21 -4.14
CA HIS A 143 14.41 -3.35 -4.98
C HIS A 143 15.63 -4.11 -5.52
N GLN A 144 16.41 -4.75 -4.63
CA GLN A 144 17.60 -5.49 -5.01
C GLN A 144 17.30 -6.62 -6.00
N LYS A 145 16.27 -7.43 -5.72
CA LYS A 145 15.91 -8.57 -6.56
C LYS A 145 15.34 -8.12 -7.91
N PHE A 146 14.53 -7.06 -7.92
CA PHE A 146 13.94 -6.51 -9.14
C PHE A 146 15.02 -5.97 -10.08
N THR A 147 15.98 -5.18 -9.58
CA THR A 147 17.08 -4.68 -10.42
C THR A 147 18.05 -5.78 -10.83
N ALA A 148 18.27 -6.81 -9.99
CA ALA A 148 19.06 -7.97 -10.38
C ALA A 148 18.43 -8.75 -11.55
N LEU A 149 17.11 -8.97 -11.51
CA LEU A 149 16.37 -9.59 -12.63
C LEU A 149 16.41 -8.73 -13.89
N TRP A 150 16.32 -7.40 -13.75
CA TRP A 150 16.52 -6.48 -14.86
C TRP A 150 17.90 -6.68 -15.50
N ASP A 151 18.97 -6.71 -14.69
CA ASP A 151 20.33 -6.88 -15.19
C ASP A 151 20.55 -8.25 -15.86
N GLU A 152 19.95 -9.31 -15.31
CA GLU A 152 19.98 -10.66 -15.87
C GLU A 152 19.28 -10.73 -17.23
N HIS A 153 18.13 -10.07 -17.35
CA HIS A 153 17.26 -10.17 -18.52
C HIS A 153 17.38 -9.02 -19.52
N LYS A 154 18.29 -8.06 -19.33
CA LYS A 154 18.43 -6.85 -20.20
C LYS A 154 18.62 -7.09 -21.71
N ASN A 155 18.91 -8.32 -22.13
CA ASN A 155 19.07 -8.72 -23.53
C ASN A 155 17.92 -9.62 -24.02
N GLY A 156 16.83 -9.72 -23.25
CA GLY A 156 15.68 -10.57 -23.55
C GLY A 156 14.81 -10.05 -24.69
N SER A 157 13.69 -10.73 -24.93
CA SER A 157 12.68 -10.30 -25.89
C SER A 157 11.65 -9.39 -25.22
N GLY A 158 11.29 -8.26 -25.85
CA GLY A 158 10.28 -7.34 -25.32
C GLY A 158 10.83 -6.21 -24.45
N GLU A 159 12.12 -5.88 -24.59
CA GLU A 159 12.80 -4.89 -23.76
C GLU A 159 12.31 -3.46 -23.99
N ALA A 160 11.84 -2.81 -22.93
CA ALA A 160 11.56 -1.38 -22.91
C ALA A 160 12.86 -0.54 -23.00
N TYR A 161 14.01 -1.13 -22.63
CA TYR A 161 15.29 -0.45 -22.52
C TYR A 161 16.35 -1.11 -23.40
N LEU A 162 16.25 -0.89 -24.71
CA LEU A 162 17.13 -1.53 -25.71
C LEU A 162 18.63 -1.30 -25.41
N PRO A 163 19.47 -2.35 -25.34
CA PRO A 163 20.90 -2.21 -25.08
C PRO A 163 21.65 -1.30 -26.05
N ALA A 164 21.17 -1.16 -27.29
CA ALA A 164 21.76 -0.25 -28.28
C ALA A 164 21.63 1.24 -27.87
N ILE A 165 20.61 1.58 -27.08
CA ILE A 165 20.34 2.93 -26.56
C ILE A 165 20.93 3.04 -25.14
N TYR A 166 20.59 2.10 -24.26
CA TYR A 166 21.04 2.05 -22.87
C TYR A 166 22.34 1.25 -22.76
N ASN A 167 23.36 1.74 -23.47
CA ASN A 167 24.54 0.98 -23.89
C ASN A 167 25.74 1.02 -22.94
N ASN A 168 25.60 1.65 -21.77
CA ASN A 168 26.66 1.74 -20.78
C ASN A 168 26.12 1.64 -19.34
N THR A 169 26.99 1.24 -18.41
CA THR A 169 26.63 0.96 -17.03
C THR A 169 26.06 2.16 -16.29
N GLU A 170 26.57 3.37 -16.55
CA GLU A 170 26.09 4.59 -15.88
C GLU A 170 24.65 4.90 -16.29
N LEU A 171 24.37 4.88 -17.59
CA LEU A 171 23.02 5.12 -18.12
C LEU A 171 22.03 4.03 -17.67
N GLN A 172 22.46 2.77 -17.61
CA GLN A 172 21.63 1.67 -17.09
C GLN A 172 21.25 1.89 -15.61
N LYS A 173 22.21 2.32 -14.78
CA LYS A 173 21.93 2.62 -13.36
C LYS A 173 20.97 3.81 -13.20
N LEU A 174 21.21 4.90 -13.94
CA LEU A 174 20.36 6.09 -13.84
C LEU A 174 18.89 5.81 -14.22
N ILE A 175 18.64 4.97 -15.24
CA ILE A 175 17.27 4.63 -15.62
C ILE A 175 16.62 3.67 -14.62
N GLN A 176 17.37 2.73 -14.05
CA GLN A 176 16.90 1.86 -12.97
C GLN A 176 16.55 2.68 -11.72
N GLU A 177 17.42 3.59 -11.29
CA GLU A 177 17.18 4.48 -10.15
C GLU A 177 15.93 5.35 -10.36
N LYS A 178 15.77 5.93 -11.55
CA LYS A 178 14.56 6.69 -11.89
C LYS A 178 13.31 5.82 -11.82
N TYR A 179 13.34 4.62 -12.42
CA TYR A 179 12.22 3.69 -12.43
C TYR A 179 11.83 3.27 -11.01
N MET A 180 12.82 2.86 -10.21
CA MET A 180 12.60 2.39 -8.84
C MET A 180 12.10 3.51 -7.93
N LYS A 181 12.53 4.76 -8.14
CA LYS A 181 11.99 5.92 -7.43
C LYS A 181 10.51 6.15 -7.77
N GLU A 182 10.13 6.11 -9.05
CA GLU A 182 8.73 6.24 -9.46
C GLU A 182 7.87 5.07 -8.91
N LEU A 183 8.40 3.85 -8.95
CA LEU A 183 7.73 2.67 -8.41
C LEU A 183 7.57 2.74 -6.89
N PHE A 184 8.55 3.28 -6.17
CA PHE A 184 8.46 3.54 -4.73
C PHE A 184 7.33 4.51 -4.43
N HIS A 185 7.27 5.61 -5.17
CA HIS A 185 6.21 6.61 -4.98
C HIS A 185 4.83 6.05 -5.32
N ASP A 186 4.70 5.23 -6.36
CA ASP A 186 3.45 4.53 -6.66
C ASP A 186 3.05 3.56 -5.53
N THR A 187 4.03 2.80 -5.01
CA THR A 187 3.86 1.87 -3.88
C THR A 187 3.30 2.58 -2.64
N LEU A 188 3.91 3.71 -2.25
CA LEU A 188 3.43 4.49 -1.11
C LEU A 188 2.03 5.07 -1.35
N GLY A 189 1.74 5.52 -2.58
CA GLY A 189 0.44 6.09 -2.93
C GLY A 189 -0.69 5.07 -2.85
N PHE A 190 -0.53 3.91 -3.50
CA PHE A 190 -1.53 2.85 -3.45
C PHE A 190 -1.65 2.22 -2.06
N GLY A 191 -0.53 2.07 -1.34
CA GLY A 191 -0.56 1.63 0.05
C GLY A 191 -1.34 2.58 0.95
N ALA A 192 -1.12 3.89 0.81
CA ALA A 192 -1.88 4.90 1.53
C ALA A 192 -3.38 4.90 1.20
N ALA A 193 -3.75 4.76 -0.08
CA ALA A 193 -5.15 4.64 -0.50
C ALA A 193 -5.81 3.38 0.09
N LYS A 194 -5.10 2.24 0.11
CA LYS A 194 -5.55 1.00 0.77
C LYS A 194 -5.69 1.20 2.29
N MET A 195 -4.78 1.91 2.95
CA MET A 195 -4.91 2.22 4.38
C MET A 195 -6.18 3.04 4.67
N ILE A 196 -6.36 4.15 3.94
CA ILE A 196 -7.52 5.04 4.12
C ILE A 196 -8.83 4.27 3.92
N ARG A 197 -8.96 3.50 2.83
CA ARG A 197 -10.20 2.76 2.54
C ARG A 197 -10.52 1.66 3.55
N ARG A 198 -9.53 1.12 4.25
CA ARG A 198 -9.75 0.12 5.31
C ARG A 198 -10.27 0.72 6.61
N ILE A 199 -10.12 2.03 6.82
CA ILE A 199 -10.54 2.72 8.04
C ILE A 199 -11.90 3.41 7.89
N VAL A 200 -12.15 4.04 6.74
CA VAL A 200 -13.39 4.82 6.51
C VAL A 200 -14.27 4.28 5.37
N GLY A 201 -13.88 3.16 4.76
CA GLY A 201 -14.65 2.50 3.69
C GLY A 201 -15.54 1.36 4.20
N VAL A 202 -16.04 0.55 3.26
CA VAL A 202 -16.97 -0.55 3.55
C VAL A 202 -16.31 -1.78 4.18
N ALA A 203 -15.12 -2.13 3.69
CA ALA A 203 -14.43 -3.37 4.04
C ALA A 203 -13.19 -3.10 4.91
N HIS A 204 -13.34 -3.34 6.20
CA HIS A 204 -12.33 -3.12 7.24
C HIS A 204 -11.31 -4.27 7.31
N VAL A 205 -10.36 -4.18 8.25
CA VAL A 205 -9.37 -5.23 8.53
C VAL A 205 -9.52 -5.77 9.95
N GLU A 206 -9.26 -7.05 10.12
CA GLU A 206 -9.36 -7.74 11.40
C GLU A 206 -8.41 -7.15 12.46
N ASP A 207 -7.25 -6.62 12.04
CA ASP A 207 -6.27 -5.98 12.92
C ASP A 207 -6.92 -4.94 13.84
N PHE A 208 -7.83 -4.11 13.31
CA PHE A 208 -8.59 -3.15 14.09
C PHE A 208 -9.89 -3.73 14.64
N GLU A 209 -10.68 -4.42 13.80
CA GLU A 209 -12.03 -4.87 14.18
C GLU A 209 -12.03 -5.84 15.37
N SER A 210 -10.93 -6.57 15.59
CA SER A 210 -10.74 -7.45 16.75
C SER A 210 -10.42 -6.73 18.07
N ILE A 211 -10.09 -5.42 18.03
CA ILE A 211 -9.95 -4.57 19.21
C ILE A 211 -11.36 -4.22 19.71
N LYS A 212 -11.71 -4.76 20.90
CA LYS A 212 -13.07 -4.67 21.45
C LYS A 212 -13.50 -3.27 21.89
N GLU A 213 -12.59 -2.55 22.53
CA GLU A 213 -12.87 -1.22 23.07
C GLU A 213 -12.81 -0.17 21.95
N ALA A 214 -13.96 0.40 21.60
CA ALA A 214 -14.11 1.28 20.45
C ALA A 214 -13.20 2.53 20.51
N ASN A 215 -13.00 3.10 21.69
CA ASN A 215 -12.09 4.24 21.87
C ASN A 215 -10.62 3.87 21.63
N ILE A 216 -10.19 2.68 22.07
CA ILE A 216 -8.82 2.18 21.85
C ILE A 216 -8.63 1.86 20.37
N ARG A 217 -9.63 1.24 19.73
CA ARG A 217 -9.62 0.96 18.29
C ARG A 217 -9.51 2.25 17.48
N ALA A 218 -10.35 3.23 17.78
CA ALA A 218 -10.36 4.52 17.09
C ALA A 218 -9.03 5.27 17.23
N ASP A 219 -8.39 5.22 18.38
CA ASP A 219 -7.07 5.83 18.60
C ASP A 219 -5.99 5.19 17.70
N CYS A 220 -6.02 3.86 17.54
CA CYS A 220 -5.12 3.15 16.62
C CYS A 220 -5.44 3.47 15.14
N GLU A 221 -6.72 3.47 14.79
CA GLU A 221 -7.22 3.80 13.45
C GLU A 221 -6.87 5.25 13.06
N GLN A 222 -7.01 6.21 13.97
CA GLN A 222 -6.70 7.61 13.73
C GLN A 222 -5.24 7.82 13.37
N ARG A 223 -4.30 7.23 14.13
CA ARG A 223 -2.86 7.29 13.82
C ARG A 223 -2.55 6.68 12.45
N ALA A 224 -3.14 5.53 12.14
CA ALA A 224 -2.98 4.91 10.83
C ALA A 224 -3.52 5.80 9.70
N LEU A 225 -4.67 6.44 9.91
CA LEU A 225 -5.30 7.33 8.95
C LEU A 225 -4.48 8.60 8.72
N GLU A 226 -3.91 9.20 9.77
CA GLU A 226 -3.03 10.36 9.64
C GLU A 226 -1.77 10.05 8.83
N LEU A 227 -1.14 8.90 9.06
CA LEU A 227 -0.04 8.46 8.22
C LEU A 227 -0.51 8.21 6.78
N GLY A 228 -1.65 7.55 6.58
CA GLY A 228 -2.23 7.33 5.26
C GLY A 228 -2.44 8.64 4.49
N LYS A 229 -3.04 9.66 5.12
CA LYS A 229 -3.20 10.99 4.52
C LYS A 229 -1.86 11.64 4.17
N THR A 230 -0.86 11.48 5.04
CA THR A 230 0.48 12.04 4.87
C THR A 230 1.20 11.39 3.70
N LEU A 231 1.24 10.05 3.65
CA LEU A 231 1.85 9.30 2.55
C LEU A 231 1.14 9.60 1.23
N LEU A 232 -0.19 9.62 1.21
CA LEU A 232 -0.92 9.92 -0.02
C LEU A 232 -0.55 11.31 -0.56
N LYS A 233 -0.46 12.34 0.29
CA LYS A 233 -0.14 13.71 -0.16
C LYS A 233 1.35 13.95 -0.42
N ARG A 234 2.24 13.30 0.34
CA ARG A 234 3.67 13.66 0.40
C ARG A 234 4.62 12.53 -0.02
N ARG A 235 4.12 11.41 -0.55
CA ARG A 235 4.94 10.25 -0.98
C ARG A 235 6.17 10.61 -1.82
N ARG A 236 6.08 11.66 -2.63
CA ARG A 236 7.16 12.11 -3.53
C ARG A 236 8.34 12.75 -2.79
N GLU A 237 8.15 13.14 -1.53
CA GLU A 237 9.19 13.69 -0.65
C GLU A 237 10.04 12.59 0.00
N PHE A 238 9.51 11.36 0.10
CA PHE A 238 10.25 10.23 0.64
C PHE A 238 11.21 9.68 -0.41
N VAL A 239 12.48 9.52 -0.02
CA VAL A 239 13.53 8.95 -0.86
C VAL A 239 13.92 7.53 -0.44
N SER A 240 13.47 7.06 0.72
CA SER A 240 13.72 5.68 1.18
C SER A 240 12.61 5.15 2.10
N ILE A 241 12.53 3.81 2.25
CA ILE A 241 11.60 3.17 3.18
C ILE A 241 11.93 3.48 4.66
N SER A 242 13.20 3.76 4.98
CA SER A 242 13.60 4.13 6.34
C SER A 242 13.05 5.50 6.78
N GLU A 243 12.81 6.42 5.84
CA GLU A 243 12.12 7.69 6.11
C GLU A 243 10.62 7.47 6.39
N VAL A 244 9.99 6.50 5.71
CA VAL A 244 8.61 6.09 5.99
C VAL A 244 8.52 5.47 7.39
N ILE A 245 9.46 4.62 7.76
CA ILE A 245 9.56 4.04 9.13
C ILE A 245 9.76 5.14 10.18
N SER A 246 10.58 6.14 9.88
CA SER A 246 10.76 7.29 10.77
C SER A 246 9.45 8.09 10.95
N ALA A 247 8.69 8.29 9.87
CA ALA A 247 7.37 8.91 9.92
C ALA A 247 6.36 8.06 10.73
N MET A 248 6.38 6.73 10.59
CA MET A 248 5.54 5.83 11.41
C MET A 248 5.84 5.98 12.90
N LYS A 249 7.12 6.02 13.28
CA LYS A 249 7.54 6.22 14.68
C LYS A 249 7.14 7.59 15.22
N HIS A 250 7.13 8.63 14.38
CA HIS A 250 6.71 9.97 14.77
C HIS A 250 5.19 10.10 14.98
N VAL A 251 4.38 9.42 14.17
CA VAL A 251 2.90 9.40 14.35
C VAL A 251 2.48 8.56 15.56
N GLN A 252 3.36 7.67 16.04
CA GLN A 252 3.13 6.89 17.25
C GLN A 252 3.31 7.70 18.55
N SER A 253 4.21 8.68 18.57
CA SER A 253 4.53 9.49 19.76
C SER A 253 3.48 10.56 20.04
#